data_AF-A0AA97H8V9-F1
#
_entry.id   AF-A0AA97H8V9-F1
#
_cell.length_a   1.000
_cell.length_b   1.000
_cell.length_c   1.000
_cell.angle_alpha   90.00
_cell.angle_beta   90.00
_cell.angle_gamma   90.00
#
_symmetry.space_group_name_H-M   'P 1'
#
loop_
_entity.id
_entity.type
_entity.pdbx_description
1 polymer ?
#
loop_
_entity_poly.entity_id
_entity_poly.type
_entity_poly.pdbx_seq_one_letter_code
_entity_poly.pdbx_strand_id
1 'polypeptide(L)'
;MQSLGDPHPTTSASARGPFKGFRIGGLGMTVVIIAFLVAVLFAANQNDVVGWVVAVVSFGWLALATFVVFSIQRAAKRAGAKLTEAQNAFAAATGRAPSSSVADNGGTRVVAERSQADDVRDLKLDHSFKIVQVQVRVVEEERAKGAAANQDTINRALETIAITSTNARDMIKSSGDSDEPVAGTIID
;
A
#
# COMPACT_ATOMS: atom_id res chain seq x y z
N MET A 1 -69.35 -11.56 -8.89
CA MET A 1 -68.59 -11.22 -7.66
C MET A 1 -67.25 -10.68 -8.15
N GLN A 2 -67.04 -9.35 -8.04
CA GLN A 2 -66.03 -8.74 -7.15
C GLN A 2 -64.61 -9.24 -7.44
N SER A 3 -63.58 -8.44 -7.71
CA SER A 3 -63.38 -7.00 -7.56
C SER A 3 -62.18 -6.63 -8.44
N LEU A 4 -62.25 -5.52 -9.17
CA LEU A 4 -61.04 -4.80 -9.56
C LEU A 4 -60.40 -4.29 -8.27
N GLY A 5 -59.11 -4.51 -8.11
CA GLY A 5 -58.30 -3.97 -7.02
C GLY A 5 -57.10 -3.28 -7.61
N ASP A 6 -57.11 -1.96 -7.59
CA ASP A 6 -55.96 -1.10 -7.89
C ASP A 6 -54.85 -1.32 -6.85
N PRO A 7 -53.60 -1.55 -7.26
CA PRO A 7 -52.47 -1.18 -6.43
C PRO A 7 -52.13 0.29 -6.71
N HIS A 8 -52.63 1.16 -5.84
CA HIS A 8 -52.08 2.49 -5.64
C HIS A 8 -50.61 2.34 -5.18
N PRO A 9 -49.58 2.80 -5.92
CA PRO A 9 -48.28 2.99 -5.31
C PRO A 9 -48.41 4.16 -4.34
N THR A 10 -48.26 3.83 -3.06
CA THR A 10 -48.11 4.79 -1.98
C THR A 10 -46.89 5.68 -2.24
N THR A 11 -47.15 6.98 -2.21
CA THR A 11 -46.27 8.09 -1.88
C THR A 11 -44.79 7.72 -1.69
N SER A 12 -43.98 7.89 -2.74
CA SER A 12 -42.52 8.04 -2.58
C SER A 12 -42.24 9.39 -1.91
N ALA A 13 -42.36 9.43 -0.59
CA ALA A 13 -41.85 10.53 0.22
C ALA A 13 -40.32 10.43 0.26
N SER A 14 -39.68 11.02 -0.75
CA SER A 14 -38.30 11.49 -0.63
C SER A 14 -38.26 12.60 0.41
N ALA A 15 -37.99 12.24 1.67
CA ALA A 15 -37.81 13.20 2.76
C ALA A 15 -36.50 12.91 3.50
N ARG A 16 -35.43 13.50 2.95
CA ARG A 16 -34.23 14.01 3.63
C ARG A 16 -33.84 13.33 4.95
N GLY A 17 -32.91 12.37 4.88
CA GLY A 17 -31.98 12.14 5.97
C GLY A 17 -31.06 13.38 6.14
N PRO A 18 -30.87 13.92 7.36
CA PRO A 18 -30.22 15.21 7.58
C PRO A 18 -28.70 15.10 7.65
N PHE A 19 -28.07 14.28 6.81
CA PHE A 19 -26.60 14.19 6.79
C PHE A 19 -26.09 14.07 5.35
N LYS A 20 -26.52 15.01 4.50
CA LYS A 20 -25.87 15.27 3.22
C LYS A 20 -24.62 16.11 3.51
N GLY A 21 -23.46 15.49 3.30
CA GLY A 21 -22.13 16.01 3.60
C GLY A 21 -21.96 17.50 3.29
N PHE A 22 -21.85 18.28 4.36
CA PHE A 22 -21.36 19.64 4.31
C PHE A 22 -19.84 19.57 4.21
N ARG A 23 -19.33 19.59 2.97
CA ARG A 23 -17.89 19.84 2.68
C ARG A 23 -17.54 21.31 2.97
N ILE A 24 -17.77 21.78 4.21
CA ILE A 24 -17.27 23.06 4.73
C ILE A 24 -16.06 22.86 5.64
N GLY A 25 -15.62 21.61 5.86
CA GLY A 25 -14.58 21.24 6.83
C GLY A 25 -13.22 21.93 6.71
N GLY A 26 -12.97 22.77 5.69
CA GLY A 26 -11.76 23.58 5.59
C GLY A 26 -11.85 24.94 6.30
N LEU A 27 -12.89 25.73 6.03
CA LEU A 27 -12.93 27.13 6.46
C LEU A 27 -13.29 27.26 7.96
N GLY A 28 -14.31 26.54 8.41
CA GLY A 28 -14.73 26.54 9.81
C GLY A 28 -13.67 25.95 10.74
N MET A 29 -12.98 24.90 10.29
CA MET A 29 -11.88 24.29 11.04
C MET A 29 -10.72 25.27 11.22
N THR A 30 -10.38 26.05 10.19
CA THR A 30 -9.30 27.04 10.26
C THR A 30 -9.61 28.14 11.28
N VAL A 31 -10.86 28.62 11.33
CA VAL A 31 -11.29 29.64 12.31
C VAL A 31 -11.22 29.09 13.74
N VAL A 32 -11.63 27.83 13.96
CA VAL A 32 -11.54 27.19 15.29
C VAL A 32 -10.08 26.99 15.70
N ILE A 33 -9.20 26.58 14.78
CA ILE A 33 -7.76 26.45 15.05
C ILE A 33 -7.16 27.80 15.44
N ILE A 34 -7.48 28.88 14.72
CA ILE A 34 -6.96 30.23 15.03
C ILE A 34 -7.48 30.71 16.38
N ALA A 35 -8.78 30.55 16.67
CA ALA A 35 -9.36 30.92 17.96
C ALA A 35 -8.73 30.15 19.12
N PHE A 36 -8.45 28.86 18.92
CA PHE A 36 -7.78 28.01 19.88
C PHE A 36 -6.32 28.43 20.13
N LEU A 37 -5.57 28.75 19.08
CA LEU A 37 -4.20 29.29 19.21
C LEU A 37 -4.20 30.61 20.00
N VAL A 38 -5.13 31.52 19.72
CA VAL A 38 -5.26 32.79 20.46
C VAL A 38 -5.57 32.55 21.94
N ALA A 39 -6.47 31.62 22.26
CA ALA A 39 -6.78 31.25 23.65
C ALA A 39 -5.56 30.69 24.39
N VAL A 40 -4.78 29.82 23.72
CA VAL A 40 -3.54 29.26 24.26
C VAL A 40 -2.49 30.35 24.52
N LEU A 41 -2.31 31.30 23.58
CA LEU A 41 -1.38 32.42 23.78
C LEU A 41 -1.81 33.32 24.94
N PHE A 42 -3.11 33.61 25.09
CA PHE A 42 -3.62 34.40 26.22
C PHE A 42 -3.43 33.69 27.57
N ALA A 43 -3.66 32.38 27.62
CA ALA A 43 -3.42 31.57 28.82
C ALA A 43 -1.93 31.51 29.20
N ALA A 44 -1.03 31.40 28.20
CA ALA A 44 0.42 31.40 28.43
C ALA A 44 0.95 32.77 28.89
N ASN A 45 0.34 33.86 28.43
CA ASN A 45 0.78 35.23 28.75
C ASN A 45 0.45 35.67 30.19
N GLN A 46 -0.46 35.00 30.91
CA GLN A 46 -0.73 35.31 32.32
C GLN A 46 0.25 34.67 33.33
N ASN A 47 1.33 34.02 32.86
CA ASN A 47 2.30 33.31 33.72
C ASN A 47 1.64 32.29 34.68
N ASP A 48 0.52 31.71 34.25
CA ASP A 48 -0.19 30.66 34.98
C ASP A 48 0.26 29.28 34.46
N VAL A 49 0.66 28.41 35.38
CA VAL A 49 1.15 27.05 35.09
C VAL A 49 0.11 26.26 34.30
N VAL A 50 -1.18 26.50 34.56
CA VAL A 50 -2.28 25.85 33.83
C VAL A 50 -2.27 26.22 32.35
N GLY A 51 -1.98 27.48 32.01
CA GLY A 51 -1.90 27.94 30.62
C GLY A 51 -0.76 27.27 29.83
N TRP A 52 0.41 27.11 30.46
CA TRP A 52 1.55 26.41 29.85
C TRP A 52 1.30 24.92 29.64
N VAL A 53 0.61 24.25 30.57
CA VAL A 53 0.20 22.84 30.41
C VAL A 53 -0.76 22.68 29.24
N VAL A 54 -1.79 23.54 29.17
CA VAL A 54 -2.74 23.51 28.06
C VAL A 54 -2.02 23.80 26.73
N ALA A 55 -1.08 24.75 26.69
CA ALA A 55 -0.30 25.07 25.49
C ALA A 55 0.49 23.87 24.96
N VAL A 56 1.22 23.17 25.83
CA VAL A 56 2.05 22.00 25.44
C VAL A 56 1.18 20.83 24.97
N VAL A 57 0.09 20.53 25.68
CA VAL A 57 -0.84 19.45 25.31
C VAL A 57 -1.49 19.75 23.96
N SER A 58 -1.91 21.00 23.76
CA SER A 58 -2.50 21.49 22.50
C SER A 58 -1.52 21.38 21.33
N PHE A 59 -0.27 21.78 21.55
CA PHE A 59 0.79 21.66 20.55
C PHE A 59 1.07 20.21 20.19
N GLY A 60 1.07 19.30 21.18
CA GLY A 60 1.20 17.86 20.96
C GLY A 60 0.10 17.30 20.05
N TRP A 61 -1.16 17.66 20.31
CA TRP A 61 -2.28 17.25 19.45
C TRP A 61 -2.20 17.82 18.03
N LEU A 62 -1.77 19.06 17.87
CA LEU A 62 -1.59 19.68 16.56
C LEU A 62 -0.46 19.00 15.77
N ALA A 63 0.66 18.69 16.43
CA ALA A 63 1.77 17.94 15.83
C ALA A 63 1.33 16.54 15.40
N LEU A 64 0.55 15.85 16.23
CA LEU A 64 0.01 14.53 15.90
C LEU A 64 -0.97 14.58 14.71
N ALA A 65 -1.88 15.55 14.70
CA ALA A 65 -2.84 15.73 13.60
C ALA A 65 -2.12 16.05 12.27
N THR A 66 -1.15 16.96 12.30
CA THR A 66 -0.35 17.30 11.11
C THR A 66 0.45 16.09 10.62
N PHE A 67 1.09 15.34 11.52
CA PHE A 67 1.81 14.12 11.17
C PHE A 67 0.91 13.08 10.47
N VAL A 68 -0.32 12.87 10.96
CA VAL A 68 -1.29 11.96 10.33
C VAL A 68 -1.69 12.46 8.95
N VAL A 69 -2.01 13.75 8.81
CA VAL A 69 -2.38 14.32 7.50
C VAL A 69 -1.23 14.21 6.50
N PHE A 70 -0.01 14.55 6.90
CA PHE A 70 1.17 14.44 6.04
C PHE A 70 1.49 12.98 5.68
N SER A 71 1.33 12.04 6.61
CA SER A 71 1.58 10.62 6.32
C SER A 71 0.57 10.07 5.30
N ILE A 72 -0.72 10.39 5.43
CA ILE A 72 -1.76 10.03 4.46
C ILE A 72 -1.53 10.73 3.12
N GLN A 73 -1.24 12.03 3.10
CA GLN A 73 -0.96 12.75 1.86
C GLN A 73 0.26 12.18 1.12
N ARG A 74 1.30 11.79 1.87
CA ARG A 74 2.52 11.19 1.30
C ARG A 74 2.26 9.77 0.78
N ALA A 75 1.42 9.00 1.47
CA ALA A 75 0.97 7.68 1.02
C ALA A 75 0.07 7.78 -0.23
N ALA A 76 -0.89 8.70 -0.24
CA ALA A 76 -1.79 8.94 -1.36
C ALA A 76 -1.05 9.42 -2.62
N LYS A 77 -0.06 10.32 -2.48
CA LYS A 77 0.79 10.76 -3.60
C LYS A 77 1.59 9.60 -4.22
N ARG A 78 2.10 8.68 -3.39
CA ARG A 78 2.82 7.47 -3.86
C ARG A 78 1.89 6.45 -4.51
N ALA A 79 0.69 6.26 -3.96
CA ALA A 79 -0.33 5.37 -4.52
C ALA A 79 -0.87 5.90 -5.86
N GLY A 80 -1.10 7.21 -5.97
CA GLY A 80 -1.54 7.85 -7.22
C GLY A 80 -0.54 7.67 -8.36
N ALA A 81 0.76 7.85 -8.10
CA ALA A 81 1.80 7.61 -9.09
C ALA A 81 1.81 6.15 -9.59
N LYS A 82 1.56 5.18 -8.70
CA LYS A 82 1.51 3.76 -9.05
C LYS A 82 0.23 3.36 -9.78
N LEU A 83 -0.90 3.99 -9.46
CA LEU A 83 -2.15 3.81 -10.18
C LEU A 83 -2.08 4.41 -11.59
N THR A 84 -1.48 5.58 -11.76
CA THR A 84 -1.26 6.17 -13.09
C THR A 84 -0.29 5.32 -13.92
N GLU A 85 0.78 4.80 -13.32
CA GLU A 85 1.70 3.87 -13.98
C GLU A 85 1.00 2.57 -14.40
N ALA A 86 0.19 1.97 -13.52
CA ALA A 86 -0.58 0.76 -13.80
C ALA A 86 -1.71 1.00 -14.81
N GLN A 87 -2.39 2.14 -14.76
CA GLN A 87 -3.45 2.51 -15.70
C GLN A 87 -2.88 2.78 -17.09
N ASN A 88 -1.70 3.39 -17.18
CA ASN A 88 -0.99 3.58 -18.45
C ASN A 88 -0.46 2.25 -19.01
N ALA A 89 0.04 1.35 -18.15
CA ALA A 89 0.45 0.01 -18.54
C ALA A 89 -0.74 -0.84 -19.01
N PHE A 90 -1.88 -0.75 -18.33
CA PHE A 90 -3.12 -1.45 -18.70
C PHE A 90 -3.74 -0.88 -19.98
N ALA A 91 -3.72 0.44 -20.19
CA ALA A 91 -4.15 1.07 -21.44
C ALA A 91 -3.26 0.68 -22.63
N ALA A 92 -1.95 0.51 -22.42
CA ALA A 92 -1.02 -0.02 -23.40
C ALA A 92 -1.25 -1.53 -23.67
N ALA A 93 -1.60 -2.31 -22.64
CA ALA A 93 -1.86 -3.74 -22.75
C ALA A 93 -3.24 -4.07 -23.38
N THR A 94 -4.26 -3.25 -23.16
CA THR A 94 -5.60 -3.41 -23.75
C THR A 94 -5.74 -2.84 -25.17
N GLY A 95 -4.62 -2.48 -25.81
CA GLY A 95 -4.57 -2.11 -27.23
C GLY A 95 -5.21 -0.76 -27.58
N ARG A 96 -5.64 0.03 -26.60
CA ARG A 96 -6.19 1.38 -26.82
C ARG A 96 -5.09 2.44 -26.67
N ALA A 97 -4.08 2.35 -27.53
CA ALA A 97 -3.11 3.42 -27.67
C ALA A 97 -3.81 4.66 -28.27
N PRO A 98 -3.51 5.90 -27.81
CA PRO A 98 -3.77 7.06 -28.64
C PRO A 98 -2.94 6.91 -29.92
N SER A 99 -3.62 7.01 -31.05
CA SER A 99 -3.01 6.94 -32.38
C SER A 99 -2.03 8.11 -32.57
N SER A 100 -0.76 7.89 -32.25
CA SER A 100 0.35 8.61 -32.88
C SER A 100 1.11 7.60 -33.74
N SER A 101 0.84 7.75 -35.03
CA SER A 101 1.54 7.18 -36.17
C SER A 101 3.04 6.97 -35.99
N VAL A 102 3.51 5.93 -36.69
CA VAL A 102 4.83 5.70 -37.29
C VAL A 102 5.36 4.33 -36.87
N ALA A 103 5.59 3.53 -37.91
CA ALA A 103 5.95 2.14 -37.90
C ALA A 103 7.25 1.86 -37.14
N ASP A 104 7.27 0.73 -36.43
CA ASP A 104 8.43 -0.14 -36.48
C ASP A 104 8.05 -1.60 -36.16
N ASN A 105 8.23 -2.45 -37.18
CA ASN A 105 8.37 -3.90 -37.22
C ASN A 105 7.68 -4.76 -36.13
N GLY A 106 6.61 -5.43 -36.54
CA GLY A 106 5.84 -6.40 -35.77
C GLY A 106 6.62 -7.65 -35.38
N GLY A 107 7.34 -7.56 -34.27
CA GLY A 107 7.65 -8.72 -33.43
C GLY A 107 6.53 -8.89 -32.41
N THR A 108 5.85 -10.04 -32.42
CA THR A 108 4.91 -10.44 -31.38
C THR A 108 5.68 -10.60 -30.07
N ARG A 109 5.88 -9.50 -29.34
CA ARG A 109 6.38 -9.55 -27.97
C ARG A 109 5.27 -10.15 -27.13
N VAL A 110 5.50 -11.37 -26.64
CA VAL A 110 4.73 -11.92 -25.53
C VAL A 110 4.98 -10.97 -24.36
N VAL A 111 4.04 -10.06 -24.11
CA VAL A 111 3.94 -9.43 -22.80
C VAL A 111 3.47 -10.57 -21.92
N ALA A 112 4.39 -11.26 -21.25
CA ALA A 112 4.03 -12.19 -20.20
C ALA A 112 3.19 -11.38 -19.21
N GLU A 113 1.87 -11.56 -19.26
CA GLU A 113 1.00 -11.08 -18.21
C GLU A 113 1.58 -11.65 -16.93
N ARG A 114 2.01 -10.77 -16.02
CA ARG A 114 2.56 -11.17 -14.74
C ARG A 114 1.49 -12.02 -14.08
N SER A 115 1.67 -13.33 -14.08
CA SER A 115 0.64 -14.25 -13.68
C SER A 115 0.46 -14.12 -12.17
N GLN A 116 -0.73 -14.42 -11.66
CA GLN A 116 -0.92 -14.53 -10.20
C GLN A 116 0.08 -15.52 -9.56
N ALA A 117 0.56 -16.51 -10.34
CA ALA A 117 1.64 -17.41 -9.94
C ALA A 117 3.01 -16.71 -9.79
N ASP A 118 3.31 -15.74 -10.65
CA ASP A 118 4.54 -14.94 -10.58
C ASP A 118 4.52 -14.01 -9.35
N ASP A 119 3.38 -13.38 -9.04
CA ASP A 119 3.26 -12.51 -7.87
C ASP A 119 3.41 -13.28 -6.55
N VAL A 120 2.82 -14.48 -6.46
CA VAL A 120 2.97 -15.36 -5.28
C VAL A 120 4.40 -15.88 -5.17
N ARG A 121 5.06 -16.17 -6.31
CA ARG A 121 6.48 -16.54 -6.35
C ARG A 121 7.34 -15.40 -5.83
N ASP A 122 7.14 -14.19 -6.32
CA ASP A 122 7.93 -13.01 -5.94
C ASP A 122 7.78 -12.70 -4.45
N LEU A 123 6.57 -12.85 -3.88
CA LEU A 123 6.34 -12.73 -2.44
C LEU A 123 7.11 -13.80 -1.63
N LYS A 124 7.13 -15.05 -2.10
CA LYS A 124 7.88 -16.14 -1.45
C LYS A 124 9.39 -15.95 -1.58
N LEU A 125 9.86 -15.40 -2.70
CA LEU A 125 11.27 -15.06 -2.90
C LEU A 125 11.70 -13.95 -1.95
N ASP A 126 10.91 -12.88 -1.83
CA ASP A 126 11.15 -11.80 -0.87
C ASP A 126 11.24 -12.34 0.57
N HIS A 127 10.30 -13.20 0.95
CA HIS A 127 10.32 -13.84 2.27
C HIS A 127 11.57 -14.72 2.48
N SER A 128 11.98 -15.48 1.46
CA SER A 128 13.18 -16.32 1.51
C SER A 128 14.45 -15.46 1.71
N PHE A 129 14.57 -14.33 1.00
CA PHE A 129 15.69 -13.42 1.20
C PHE A 129 15.69 -12.76 2.58
N LYS A 130 14.51 -12.43 3.12
CA LYS A 130 14.38 -11.91 4.48
C LYS A 130 14.85 -12.91 5.54
N ILE A 131 14.53 -14.19 5.39
CA ILE A 131 15.04 -15.25 6.28
C ILE A 131 16.56 -15.28 6.23
N VAL A 132 17.17 -15.28 5.04
CA VAL A 132 18.63 -15.28 4.89
C VAL A 132 19.26 -14.08 5.60
N GLN A 133 18.70 -12.87 5.45
CA GLN A 133 19.20 -11.67 6.13
C GLN A 133 19.14 -11.79 7.65
N VAL A 134 18.05 -12.33 8.19
CA VAL A 134 17.92 -12.57 9.63
C VAL A 134 18.98 -13.56 10.11
N GLN A 135 19.18 -14.66 9.39
CA GLN A 135 20.16 -15.68 9.78
C GLN A 135 21.61 -15.19 9.65
N VAL A 136 21.92 -14.35 8.65
CA VAL A 136 23.24 -13.71 8.55
C VAL A 136 23.50 -12.83 9.78
N ARG A 137 22.50 -12.05 10.22
CA ARG A 137 22.62 -11.26 11.44
C ARG A 137 22.86 -12.13 12.68
N VAL A 138 22.14 -13.26 12.81
CA VAL A 138 22.37 -14.22 13.91
C VAL A 138 23.80 -14.76 13.89
N VAL A 139 24.34 -15.10 12.70
CA VAL A 139 25.73 -15.53 12.56
C VAL A 139 26.71 -14.43 12.97
N GLU A 140 26.49 -13.19 12.54
CA GLU A 140 27.34 -12.05 12.91
C GLU A 140 27.30 -11.77 14.41
N GLU A 141 26.11 -11.77 15.02
CA GLU A 141 25.89 -11.57 16.45
C GLU A 141 26.56 -12.67 17.29
N GLU A 142 26.42 -13.94 16.89
CA GLU A 142 27.10 -15.04 17.58
C GLU A 142 28.63 -14.98 17.40
N ARG A 143 29.12 -14.67 16.19
CA ARG A 143 30.56 -14.54 15.95
C ARG A 143 31.17 -13.36 16.71
N ALA A 144 30.43 -12.27 16.93
CA ALA A 144 30.88 -11.13 17.70
C ALA A 144 31.17 -11.47 19.18
N LYS A 145 30.61 -12.57 19.70
CA LYS A 145 30.90 -13.07 21.05
C LYS A 145 32.29 -13.70 21.19
N GLY A 146 33.03 -13.88 20.10
CA GLY A 146 34.41 -14.36 20.12
C GLY A 146 34.54 -15.75 20.75
N ALA A 147 35.35 -15.88 21.81
CA ALA A 147 35.56 -17.16 22.50
C ALA A 147 34.30 -17.72 23.17
N ALA A 148 33.27 -16.88 23.42
CA ALA A 148 31.99 -17.29 23.97
C ALA A 148 30.93 -17.61 22.90
N ALA A 149 31.31 -17.61 21.61
CA ALA A 149 30.39 -17.88 20.51
C ALA A 149 29.86 -19.31 20.54
N ASN A 150 28.54 -19.47 20.35
CA ASN A 150 27.94 -20.79 20.21
C ASN A 150 28.04 -21.29 18.77
N GLN A 151 29.00 -22.19 18.52
CA GLN A 151 29.23 -22.76 17.19
C GLN A 151 28.03 -23.56 16.66
N ASP A 152 27.23 -24.18 17.53
CA ASP A 152 26.01 -24.88 17.12
C ASP A 152 24.96 -23.92 16.56
N THR A 153 24.80 -22.75 17.20
CA THR A 153 23.89 -21.70 16.73
C THR A 153 24.33 -21.15 15.37
N ILE A 154 25.64 -20.96 15.17
CA ILE A 154 26.21 -20.54 13.89
C ILE A 154 25.95 -21.60 12.81
N ASN A 155 26.24 -22.87 13.08
CA ASN A 155 26.05 -23.96 12.12
C ASN A 155 24.59 -24.13 11.71
N ARG A 156 23.66 -24.04 12.67
CA ARG A 156 22.21 -24.11 12.41
C ARG A 156 21.70 -22.92 11.58
N ALA A 157 22.22 -21.73 11.84
CA ALA A 157 21.89 -20.54 11.05
C ALA A 157 22.41 -20.69 9.61
N LEU A 158 23.63 -21.18 9.43
CA LEU A 158 24.23 -21.46 8.11
C LEU A 158 23.46 -22.54 7.34
N GLU A 159 23.03 -23.61 8.01
CA GLU A 159 22.17 -24.64 7.41
C GLU A 159 20.85 -24.06 6.92
N THR A 160 20.22 -23.21 7.75
CA THR A 160 18.97 -22.52 7.37
C THR A 160 19.17 -21.63 6.15
N ILE A 161 20.29 -20.91 6.07
CA ILE A 161 20.65 -20.10 4.89
C ILE A 161 20.81 -20.99 3.66
N ALA A 162 21.49 -22.14 3.76
CA ALA A 162 21.72 -23.05 2.65
C ALA A 162 20.40 -23.63 2.10
N ILE A 163 19.52 -24.13 2.99
CA ILE A 163 18.21 -24.67 2.61
C ILE A 163 17.35 -23.58 1.95
N THR A 164 17.27 -22.41 2.57
CA THR A 164 16.44 -21.30 2.07
C THR A 164 16.94 -20.79 0.73
N SER A 165 18.25 -20.65 0.56
CA SER A 165 18.86 -20.18 -0.69
C SER A 165 18.65 -21.17 -1.84
N THR A 166 18.71 -22.47 -1.55
CA THR A 166 18.44 -23.53 -2.54
C THR A 166 16.99 -23.48 -3.01
N ASN A 167 16.04 -23.43 -2.08
CA ASN A 167 14.61 -23.34 -2.40
C ASN A 167 14.29 -22.05 -3.19
N ALA A 168 14.86 -20.90 -2.80
CA ALA A 168 14.67 -19.65 -3.52
C ALA A 168 15.26 -19.72 -4.94
N ARG A 169 16.43 -20.33 -5.11
CA ARG A 169 17.05 -20.52 -6.41
C ARG A 169 16.22 -21.42 -7.33
N ASP A 170 15.64 -22.49 -6.80
CA ASP A 170 14.78 -23.39 -7.57
C ASP A 170 13.50 -22.68 -8.04
N MET A 171 12.93 -21.83 -7.19
CA MET A 171 11.80 -20.97 -7.55
C MET A 171 12.14 -19.97 -8.67
N ILE A 172 13.37 -19.48 -8.74
CA ILE A 172 13.80 -18.58 -9.83
C ILE A 172 13.93 -19.34 -11.15
N LYS A 173 14.54 -20.53 -11.13
CA LYS A 173 14.80 -21.33 -12.35
C LYS A 173 13.54 -21.82 -13.05
N SER A 174 12.49 -22.17 -12.30
CA SER A 174 11.22 -22.61 -12.87
C SER A 174 10.51 -21.55 -13.74
N SER A 175 10.97 -20.31 -13.71
CA SER A 175 10.45 -19.19 -14.53
C SER A 175 11.10 -19.09 -15.92
N GLY A 176 12.24 -19.75 -16.14
CA GLY A 176 13.07 -19.57 -17.33
C GLY A 176 13.19 -20.80 -18.23
N ASP A 177 12.63 -21.94 -17.83
CA ASP A 177 12.74 -23.23 -18.54
C ASP A 177 11.36 -23.71 -19.05
N SER A 178 10.51 -22.77 -19.45
CA SER A 178 9.32 -23.07 -20.24
C SER A 178 9.71 -23.29 -21.71
N ASP A 179 10.50 -24.34 -21.97
CA ASP A 179 10.73 -24.90 -23.31
C ASP A 179 9.63 -25.92 -23.69
N GLU A 180 8.50 -25.89 -22.98
CA GLU A 180 7.34 -26.70 -23.32
C GLU A 180 6.59 -26.02 -24.47
N PRO A 181 6.54 -26.62 -25.68
CA PRO A 181 5.86 -26.01 -26.81
C PRO A 181 4.39 -25.84 -26.48
N VAL A 182 3.88 -24.60 -26.57
CA VAL A 182 2.46 -24.31 -26.40
C VAL A 182 1.67 -25.00 -27.50
N ALA A 183 1.13 -26.19 -27.20
CA ALA A 183 0.22 -26.92 -28.07
C ALA A 183 -1.17 -26.28 -28.00
N GLY A 184 -1.36 -25.20 -28.76
CA GLY A 184 -2.69 -24.62 -29.00
C GLY A 184 -3.29 -25.19 -30.28
N THR A 185 -4.52 -25.70 -30.21
CA THR A 185 -5.32 -26.01 -31.40
C THR A 185 -5.86 -24.70 -31.97
N ILE A 186 -5.46 -24.38 -33.21
CA ILE A 186 -6.07 -23.29 -33.98
C ILE A 186 -7.45 -23.78 -34.44
N ILE A 187 -8.50 -23.04 -34.09
CA ILE A 187 -9.85 -23.24 -34.62
C ILE A 187 -10.03 -22.19 -35.72
N ASP A 188 -10.23 -22.65 -36.96
CA ASP A 188 -10.60 -21.86 -38.15
C ASP A 188 -12.13 -21.68 -38.21
#